data_AF-A0A938T3Q4-F1
#
_entry.id   AF-A0A938T3Q4-F1
#
_cell.length_a   1.000
_cell.length_b   1.000
_cell.length_c   1.000
_cell.angle_alpha   90.00
_cell.angle_beta   90.00
_cell.angle_gamma   90.00
#
_symmetry.space_group_name_H-M   'P 1'
#
loop_
_entity.id
_entity.type
_entity.pdbx_description
1 polymer ?
#
loop_
_entity_poly.entity_id
_entity_poly.type
_entity_poly.pdbx_seq_one_letter_code
_entity_poly.pdbx_strand_id
1 'polypeptide(L)'
;MDALLNLVEARVLATLVEKQITTPAYYPLTLSALTAACNQKSNRSPVTAFDEKDVARALLTLREKRLVWETAEAGARVMKYSHNLEQHFTFSDQQLAVVCELMLRGPQTGGELRTHCERMYPIGDSEQTETLLQSLIDYSGGG
;
A
#
# COMPACT_ATOMS: atom_id res chain seq x y z
N MET A 1 -18.02 4.47 0.08
CA MET A 1 -17.11 5.42 -0.59
C MET A 1 -16.58 4.78 -1.87
N ASP A 2 -16.92 5.28 -3.06
CA ASP A 2 -16.30 4.81 -4.33
C ASP A 2 -14.94 5.52 -4.52
N ALA A 3 -13.95 5.16 -3.69
CA ALA A 3 -12.60 5.69 -3.82
C ALA A 3 -11.84 4.94 -4.92
N LEU A 4 -12.28 5.08 -6.17
CA LEU A 4 -11.54 4.55 -7.31
C LEU A 4 -10.14 5.18 -7.32
N LEU A 5 -9.11 4.33 -7.24
CA LEU A 5 -7.72 4.76 -7.30
C LEU A 5 -7.21 4.66 -8.73
N ASN A 6 -6.54 5.70 -9.20
CA ASN A 6 -5.73 5.58 -10.40
C ASN A 6 -4.43 4.81 -10.11
N LEU A 7 -3.69 4.46 -11.16
CA LEU A 7 -2.48 3.64 -11.05
C LEU A 7 -1.40 4.29 -10.15
N VAL A 8 -1.22 5.61 -10.21
CA VAL A 8 -0.23 6.31 -9.38
C VAL A 8 -0.68 6.33 -7.91
N GLU A 9 -1.95 6.61 -7.65
CA GLU A 9 -2.53 6.60 -6.30
C GLU A 9 -2.42 5.22 -5.66
N ALA A 10 -2.80 4.16 -6.38
CA ALA A 10 -2.69 2.79 -5.90
C ALA A 10 -1.23 2.43 -5.59
N ARG A 11 -0.30 2.78 -6.49
CA ARG A 11 1.13 2.54 -6.25
C ARG A 11 1.64 3.27 -5.01
N VAL A 12 1.30 4.55 -4.86
CA VAL A 12 1.73 5.37 -3.71
C VAL A 12 1.19 4.81 -2.40
N LEU A 13 -0.11 4.54 -2.34
CA LEU A 13 -0.77 4.04 -1.14
C LEU A 13 -0.21 2.67 -0.72
N ALA A 14 -0.12 1.73 -1.65
CA ALA A 14 0.43 0.40 -1.36
C ALA A 14 1.93 0.46 -1.00
N THR A 15 2.69 1.38 -1.58
CA THR A 15 4.10 1.58 -1.19
C THR A 15 4.21 2.06 0.26
N LEU A 16 3.33 2.96 0.72
CA LEU A 16 3.31 3.38 2.12
C LEU A 16 3.00 2.21 3.06
N VAL A 17 1.99 1.40 2.74
CA VAL A 17 1.63 0.19 3.50
C VAL A 17 2.80 -0.79 3.57
N GLU A 18 3.37 -1.12 2.41
CA GLU A 18 4.52 -2.01 2.31
C GLU A 18 5.68 -1.54 3.21
N LYS A 19 6.01 -0.25 3.17
CA LYS A 19 7.16 0.28 3.91
C LYS A 19 6.89 0.46 5.40
N GLN A 20 5.64 0.66 5.82
CA GLN A 20 5.27 0.60 7.24
C GLN A 20 5.60 -0.78 7.81
N ILE A 21 5.27 -1.86 7.08
CA ILE A 21 5.44 -3.24 7.53
C ILE A 21 6.89 -3.71 7.39
N THR A 22 7.47 -3.53 6.20
CA THR A 22 8.77 -4.14 5.87
C THR A 22 9.98 -3.31 6.32
N THR A 23 9.79 -2.01 6.53
CA THR A 23 10.88 -1.06 6.86
C THR A 23 10.44 0.00 7.88
N PRO A 24 9.90 -0.40 9.06
CA PRO A 24 9.31 0.53 10.02
C PRO A 24 10.28 1.61 10.52
N ALA A 25 11.58 1.31 10.57
CA ALA A 25 12.62 2.28 10.98
C ALA A 25 12.74 3.51 10.05
N TYR A 26 12.26 3.41 8.80
CA TYR A 26 12.29 4.50 7.82
C TYR A 26 10.92 5.14 7.59
N TYR A 27 9.87 4.65 8.26
CA TYR A 27 8.50 5.15 8.13
C TYR A 27 8.20 6.19 9.23
N PRO A 28 7.47 7.28 8.96
CA PRO A 28 6.84 7.66 7.67
C PRO A 28 7.84 8.19 6.63
N LEU A 29 7.47 8.08 5.35
CA LEU A 29 8.39 8.35 4.22
C LEU A 29 8.37 9.82 3.79
N THR A 30 9.52 10.37 3.40
CA THR A 30 9.58 11.64 2.66
C THR A 30 9.12 11.48 1.21
N LEU A 31 8.78 12.58 0.53
CA LEU A 31 8.37 12.55 -0.89
C LEU A 31 9.42 11.84 -1.78
N SER A 32 10.69 12.14 -1.58
CA SER A 32 11.78 11.56 -2.37
C SER A 32 11.95 10.06 -2.10
N ALA A 33 11.90 9.64 -0.83
CA ALA A 33 11.97 8.23 -0.45
C ALA A 33 10.78 7.43 -0.99
N LEU A 34 9.57 8.00 -0.93
CA LEU A 34 8.36 7.40 -1.47
C LEU A 34 8.43 7.28 -3.00
N THR A 35 8.92 8.30 -3.70
CA THR A 35 9.10 8.26 -5.16
C THR A 35 10.08 7.17 -5.57
N ALA A 36 11.22 7.07 -4.89
CA ALA A 36 12.18 5.98 -5.11
C ALA A 36 11.56 4.61 -4.84
N ALA A 37 10.76 4.47 -3.78
CA ALA A 37 10.09 3.23 -3.44
C ALA A 37 8.98 2.84 -4.44
N CYS A 38 8.26 3.81 -5.02
CA CYS A 38 7.26 3.55 -6.05
C CYS A 38 7.89 2.95 -7.32
N ASN A 39 9.12 3.36 -7.64
CA ASN A 39 9.87 3.00 -8.85
C ASN A 39 10.86 1.84 -8.65
N GLN A 40 10.76 1.08 -7.55
CA GLN A 40 11.62 -0.09 -7.33
C GLN A 40 11.47 -1.11 -8.48
N LYS A 41 12.59 -1.74 -8.87
CA LYS A 41 12.61 -2.78 -9.91
C LYS A 41 12.06 -4.12 -9.44
N SER A 42 12.12 -4.37 -8.13
CA SER A 42 11.55 -5.55 -7.49
C SER A 42 10.21 -5.20 -6.86
N ASN A 43 9.35 -6.21 -6.70
CA ASN A 43 8.06 -6.08 -6.03
C ASN A 43 7.11 -5.07 -6.68
N ARG A 44 7.27 -4.79 -7.98
CA ARG A 44 6.44 -3.87 -8.75
C ARG A 44 6.09 -4.49 -10.09
N SER A 45 4.81 -4.43 -10.47
CA SER A 45 4.37 -4.74 -11.83
C SER A 45 3.19 -3.81 -12.20
N PRO A 46 3.33 -2.95 -13.22
CA PRO A 46 4.55 -2.69 -13.99
C PRO A 46 5.62 -1.98 -13.16
N VAL A 47 6.89 -2.09 -13.57
CA VAL A 47 7.93 -1.17 -13.09
C VAL A 47 7.63 0.23 -13.63
N THR A 48 7.67 1.23 -12.76
CA THR A 48 7.28 2.62 -13.08
C THR A 48 8.49 3.54 -13.06
N ALA A 49 8.32 4.75 -13.59
CA ALA A 49 9.29 5.82 -13.55
C ALA A 49 8.58 7.16 -13.27
N PHE A 50 7.80 7.21 -12.18
CA PHE A 50 7.13 8.43 -11.75
C PHE A 50 8.13 9.48 -11.31
N ASP A 51 7.87 10.74 -11.66
CA ASP A 51 8.60 11.86 -11.08
C ASP A 51 7.98 12.26 -9.71
N GLU A 52 8.66 13.13 -8.97
CA GLU A 52 8.15 13.60 -7.67
C GLU A 52 6.85 14.39 -7.81
N LYS A 53 6.57 15.00 -8.98
CA LYS A 53 5.32 15.76 -9.20
C LYS A 53 4.14 14.82 -9.35
N ASP A 54 4.30 13.68 -10.00
CA ASP A 54 3.27 12.65 -10.13
C ASP A 54 2.91 12.09 -8.75
N VAL A 55 3.92 11.76 -7.94
CA VAL A 55 3.73 11.27 -6.57
C VAL A 55 3.12 12.34 -5.67
N ALA A 56 3.56 13.59 -5.76
CA ALA A 56 2.99 14.70 -4.99
C ALA A 56 1.51 14.95 -5.36
N ARG A 57 1.16 14.88 -6.65
CA ARG A 57 -0.24 14.99 -7.10
C ARG A 57 -1.09 13.85 -6.55
N ALA A 58 -0.58 12.61 -6.56
CA ALA A 58 -1.28 11.47 -5.98
C ALA A 58 -1.44 11.58 -4.46
N LEU A 59 -0.42 12.10 -3.74
CA LEU A 59 -0.53 12.36 -2.30
C LEU A 59 -1.62 13.40 -1.98
N LEU A 60 -1.75 14.44 -2.79
CA LEU A 60 -2.81 15.45 -2.63
C LEU A 60 -4.20 14.80 -2.72
N THR A 61 -4.46 14.03 -3.78
CA THR A 61 -5.77 13.38 -3.98
C THR A 61 -6.03 12.28 -2.94
N LEU A 62 -5.01 11.52 -2.53
CA LEU A 62 -5.14 10.53 -1.46
C LEU A 62 -5.43 11.17 -0.09
N ARG A 63 -4.92 12.38 0.17
CA ARG A 63 -5.27 13.16 1.38
C ARG A 63 -6.70 13.64 1.34
N GLU A 64 -7.20 14.10 0.19
CA GLU A 64 -8.61 14.46 0.02
C GLU A 64 -9.52 13.24 0.27
N LYS A 65 -9.10 12.05 -0.19
CA LYS A 65 -9.72 10.76 0.12
C LYS A 65 -9.48 10.27 1.56
N ARG A 66 -8.72 11.02 2.38
CA ARG A 66 -8.32 10.65 3.76
C ARG A 66 -7.59 9.32 3.88
N LEU A 67 -6.99 8.82 2.80
CA LEU A 67 -6.24 7.56 2.75
C LEU A 67 -4.76 7.74 3.11
N VAL A 68 -4.27 8.97 3.15
CA VAL A 68 -2.90 9.35 3.53
C VAL A 68 -2.92 10.53 4.49
N TRP A 69 -1.98 10.53 5.43
CA TRP A 69 -1.66 11.66 6.30
C TRP A 69 -0.29 12.23 5.97
N GLU A 70 -0.18 13.53 6.21
CA GLU A 70 1.08 14.26 6.17
C GLU A 70 1.45 14.65 7.60
N THR A 71 2.67 14.33 8.00
CA THR A 71 3.24 14.68 9.30
C THR A 71 4.47 15.55 9.11
N ALA A 72 4.46 16.69 9.81
CA ALA A 72 5.63 17.51 10.03
C ALA A 72 6.01 17.38 11.51
N GLU A 73 7.16 16.78 11.80
CA GLU A 73 7.73 16.89 13.15
C GLU A 73 8.04 18.36 13.45
N ALA A 74 7.82 18.81 14.68
CA ALA A 74 8.06 20.20 15.07
C ALA A 74 9.52 20.59 14.79
N GLY A 75 9.72 21.56 13.89
CA GLY A 75 11.04 22.02 13.47
C GLY A 75 11.65 21.25 12.28
N ALA A 76 11.02 20.18 11.79
CA ALA A 76 11.45 19.48 10.59
C ALA A 76 11.07 20.28 9.34
N ARG A 77 12.04 20.42 8.42
CA ARG A 77 11.84 21.12 7.13
C ARG A 77 11.22 20.22 6.06
N VAL A 78 11.19 18.90 6.28
CA VAL A 78 10.79 17.90 5.30
C VAL A 78 9.52 17.21 5.76
N MET A 79 8.49 17.25 4.91
CA MET A 79 7.23 16.56 5.14
C MET A 79 7.42 15.04 5.02
N LYS A 80 6.73 14.30 5.88
CA LYS A 80 6.64 12.84 5.82
C LYS A 80 5.19 12.41 5.62
N TYR A 81 5.00 11.24 5.00
CA TYR A 81 3.71 10.70 4.61
C TYR A 81 3.48 9.31 5.19
N SER A 82 2.26 9.06 5.66
CA SER A 82 1.80 7.77 6.19
C SER A 82 0.45 7.40 5.56
N HIS A 83 0.16 6.11 5.36
CA HIS A 83 -1.20 5.70 4.99
C HIS A 83 -2.15 5.80 6.19
N ASN A 84 -3.45 5.82 5.89
CA ASN A 84 -4.54 5.86 6.87
C ASN A 84 -5.59 4.77 6.62
N LEU A 85 -5.21 3.66 5.97
CA LEU A 85 -6.15 2.57 5.66
C LEU A 85 -6.86 2.00 6.90
N GLU A 86 -6.19 1.96 8.05
CA GLU A 86 -6.75 1.42 9.31
C GLU A 86 -7.99 2.18 9.81
N GLN A 87 -8.18 3.44 9.40
CA GLN A 87 -9.38 4.20 9.74
C GLN A 87 -10.57 3.92 8.82
N HIS A 88 -10.32 3.37 7.63
CA HIS A 88 -11.35 3.11 6.62
C HIS A 88 -11.68 1.63 6.50
N PHE A 89 -10.73 0.77 6.87
CA PHE A 89 -10.82 -0.68 6.71
C PHE A 89 -10.33 -1.38 7.97
N THR A 90 -11.10 -2.37 8.40
CA THR A 90 -10.79 -3.27 9.50
C THR A 90 -10.14 -4.56 8.97
N PHE A 91 -9.11 -4.43 8.15
CA PHE A 91 -8.40 -5.58 7.61
C PHE A 91 -7.54 -6.25 8.68
N SER A 92 -7.47 -7.58 8.65
CA SER A 92 -6.38 -8.29 9.32
C SER A 92 -5.04 -8.01 8.64
N ASP A 93 -3.92 -8.27 9.31
CA ASP A 93 -2.59 -8.08 8.73
C ASP A 93 -2.41 -8.89 7.42
N GLN A 94 -2.98 -10.09 7.35
CA GLN A 94 -2.98 -10.93 6.15
C GLN A 94 -3.80 -10.30 5.02
N GLN A 95 -4.99 -9.78 5.32
CA GLN A 95 -5.83 -9.10 4.34
C GLN A 95 -5.14 -7.85 3.79
N LEU A 96 -4.54 -7.04 4.67
CA LEU A 96 -3.81 -5.85 4.28
C LEU A 96 -2.59 -6.19 3.41
N ALA A 97 -1.84 -7.25 3.74
CA ALA A 97 -0.72 -7.73 2.95
C ALA A 97 -1.15 -8.15 1.53
N VAL A 98 -2.25 -8.91 1.39
CA VAL A 98 -2.78 -9.32 0.09
C VAL A 98 -3.24 -8.12 -0.75
N VAL A 99 -4.01 -7.21 -0.16
CA VAL A 99 -4.48 -6.00 -0.85
C VAL A 99 -3.29 -5.16 -1.31
N CYS A 100 -2.30 -4.95 -0.45
CA CYS A 100 -1.06 -4.25 -0.78
C CYS A 100 -0.33 -4.92 -1.96
N GLU A 101 -0.16 -6.24 -1.93
CA GLU A 101 0.57 -6.98 -2.98
C GLU A 101 -0.16 -6.91 -4.33
N LEU A 102 -1.49 -7.05 -4.33
CA LEU A 102 -2.31 -6.90 -5.52
C LEU A 102 -2.26 -5.48 -6.10
N MET A 103 -2.20 -4.44 -5.27
CA MET A 103 -2.02 -3.05 -5.74
C MET A 103 -0.62 -2.80 -6.32
N LEU A 104 0.41 -3.47 -5.81
CA LEU A 104 1.80 -3.30 -6.27
C LEU A 104 2.10 -4.04 -7.57
N ARG A 105 1.47 -5.20 -7.79
CA ARG A 105 1.79 -6.11 -8.90
C ARG A 105 0.62 -6.54 -9.78
N GLY A 106 -0.60 -6.15 -9.46
CA GLY A 106 -1.79 -6.56 -10.18
C GLY A 106 -2.25 -7.99 -9.85
N PRO A 107 -3.12 -8.58 -10.71
CA PRO A 107 -3.70 -9.90 -10.50
C PRO A 107 -2.63 -11.00 -10.38
N GLN A 108 -2.80 -11.86 -9.39
CA GLN A 108 -1.87 -12.95 -9.07
C GLN A 108 -2.65 -14.20 -8.67
N THR A 109 -2.04 -15.36 -8.88
CA THR A 109 -2.54 -16.65 -8.37
C THR A 109 -2.38 -16.74 -6.87
N GLY A 110 -3.14 -17.62 -6.20
CA GLY A 110 -2.99 -17.86 -4.76
C GLY A 110 -1.58 -18.32 -4.38
N GLY A 111 -0.93 -19.14 -5.23
CA GLY A 111 0.44 -19.56 -5.03
C GLY A 111 1.43 -18.41 -5.03
N GLU A 112 1.32 -17.48 -5.99
CA GLU A 112 2.16 -16.28 -6.06
C GLU A 112 1.90 -15.35 -4.87
N LEU A 113 0.65 -15.17 -4.45
CA LEU A 113 0.31 -14.33 -3.30
C LEU A 113 0.96 -14.84 -2.02
N ARG A 114 0.95 -16.14 -1.75
CA ARG A 114 1.66 -16.70 -0.59
C ARG A 114 3.12 -16.31 -0.59
N THR A 115 3.83 -16.59 -1.68
CA THR A 115 5.26 -16.30 -1.79
C THR A 115 5.57 -14.81 -1.71
N HIS A 116 4.77 -13.96 -2.35
CA HIS A 116 5.06 -12.53 -2.40
C HIS A 116 4.65 -11.77 -1.13
N CYS A 117 3.63 -12.24 -0.42
CA CYS A 117 3.18 -11.65 0.84
C CYS A 117 4.05 -12.02 2.03
N GLU A 118 4.85 -13.09 1.98
CA GLU A 118 5.71 -13.57 3.08
C GLU A 118 6.52 -12.46 3.77
N ARG A 119 7.02 -11.49 3.00
CA ARG A 119 7.80 -10.35 3.50
C ARG A 119 7.00 -9.36 4.35
N MET A 120 5.68 -9.30 4.16
CA MET A 120 4.75 -8.44 4.90
C MET A 120 4.05 -9.25 5.98
N TYR A 121 3.36 -10.31 5.58
CA TYR A 121 2.72 -11.25 6.48
C TYR A 121 2.57 -12.61 5.81
N PRO A 122 3.02 -13.70 6.45
CA PRO A 122 2.90 -15.04 5.88
C PRO A 122 1.42 -15.44 5.76
N ILE A 123 1.06 -15.88 4.56
CA ILE A 123 -0.19 -16.60 4.31
C ILE A 123 0.12 -18.07 4.52
N GLY A 124 -0.80 -18.79 5.16
CA GLY A 124 -0.62 -20.21 5.42
C GLY A 124 -0.75 -21.08 4.17
N ASP A 125 -1.46 -22.20 4.27
CA ASP A 125 -1.58 -23.13 3.14
C ASP A 125 -2.57 -22.64 2.04
N SER A 126 -2.84 -23.51 1.07
CA SER A 126 -3.70 -23.17 -0.07
C SER A 126 -5.14 -22.91 0.38
N GLU A 127 -5.66 -23.69 1.32
CA GLU A 127 -7.01 -23.57 1.85
C GLU A 127 -7.17 -22.25 2.63
N GLN A 128 -6.16 -21.90 3.43
CA GLN A 128 -6.12 -20.62 4.14
C GLN A 128 -6.03 -19.44 3.17
N THR A 129 -5.31 -19.59 2.06
CA THR A 129 -5.22 -18.55 1.02
C THR A 129 -6.58 -18.32 0.35
N GLU A 130 -7.27 -19.40 -0.03
CA GLU A 130 -8.60 -19.31 -0.63
C GLU A 130 -9.62 -18.72 0.34
N THR A 131 -9.61 -19.15 1.60
CA THR A 131 -10.48 -18.60 2.66
C THR A 131 -10.23 -17.10 2.86
N LEU A 132 -8.96 -16.68 2.89
CA LEU A 132 -8.57 -15.28 3.01
C LEU A 132 -9.08 -14.45 1.82
N LEU A 133 -8.90 -14.94 0.60
CA LEU A 133 -9.39 -14.26 -0.61
C LEU A 133 -10.92 -14.17 -0.62
N GLN A 134 -11.61 -15.24 -0.24
CA GLN A 134 -13.07 -15.24 -0.13
C GLN A 134 -13.54 -14.22 0.93
N SER A 135 -12.85 -14.13 2.07
CA SER A 135 -13.16 -13.12 3.09
C SER A 135 -12.99 -11.67 2.61
N LEU A 136 -12.07 -11.43 1.67
CA LEU A 136 -11.87 -10.12 1.03
C LEU A 136 -12.96 -9.83 -0.01
N ILE A 137 -13.41 -10.85 -0.75
CA ILE A 137 -14.52 -10.73 -1.71
C ILE A 137 -15.82 -10.40 -0.98
N ASP A 138 -16.07 -11.06 0.16
CA ASP A 138 -17.27 -10.86 0.97
C ASP A 138 -17.15 -9.67 1.94
N TYR A 139 -16.03 -8.94 1.91
CA TYR A 139 -15.77 -7.86 2.83
C TYR A 139 -16.72 -6.67 2.61
N SER A 140 -17.52 -6.36 3.62
CA SER A 140 -18.48 -5.25 3.62
C SER A 140 -18.10 -4.10 4.56
N GLY A 141 -16.91 -4.13 5.15
CA GLY A 141 -16.50 -3.20 6.21
C GLY A 141 -15.91 -1.86 5.74
N GLY A 142 -15.93 -1.57 4.44
CA GLY A 142 -15.40 -0.33 3.87
C GLY A 142 -16.48 0.76 3.81
N GLY A 143 -16.26 1.88 4.51
CA GLY A 143 -17.14 3.06 4.56
C GLY A 143 -16.83 4.09 3.47
#